data_AF-A0A0A9FFM5-F1
#
_entry.id   AF-A0A0A9FFM5-F1
#
_cell.length_a   1.000
_cell.length_b   1.000
_cell.length_c   1.000
_cell.angle_alpha   90.00
_cell.angle_beta   90.00
_cell.angle_gamma   90.00
#
_symmetry.space_group_name_H-M   'P 1'
#
loop_
_entity.id
_entity.type
_entity.pdbx_description
1 polymer ?
#
loop_
_entity_poly.entity_id
_entity_poly.type
_entity_poly.pdbx_seq_one_letter_code
_entity_poly.pdbx_strand_id
1 'polypeptide(L)'
;MAQPQGKLMDPTRRPIPAASSFYQSAAKHLQKVVTLAQRNGVSRRCLLTLLTSTAAIPDGTESRKALLQEYLKKSKENKEKNDKERLDDYYKRNYRDYFGLIEGQVREKKEDELTESEKRILEWLDKNK
;
A
#
# COMPACT_ATOMS: atom_id res chain seq x y z
N MET A 1 44.47 -3.23 28.98
CA MET A 1 43.22 -3.69 28.36
C MET A 1 42.05 -3.10 29.14
N ALA A 2 41.28 -2.20 28.54
CA ALA A 2 40.03 -1.68 29.08
C ALA A 2 39.15 -1.21 27.92
N GLN A 3 37.92 -1.72 27.85
CA GLN A 3 37.00 -1.57 26.73
C GLN A 3 36.32 -0.20 26.67
N PRO A 4 35.91 0.29 25.48
CA PRO A 4 35.03 1.45 25.37
C PRO A 4 33.56 1.04 25.57
N GLN A 5 32.84 1.85 26.34
CA GLN A 5 31.41 1.73 26.64
C GLN A 5 30.57 2.08 25.39
N GLY A 6 30.10 1.07 24.67
CA GLY A 6 29.08 1.24 23.62
C GLY A 6 27.68 1.13 24.21
N LYS A 7 26.88 2.20 24.14
CA LYS A 7 25.43 2.12 24.38
C LYS A 7 24.80 1.19 23.34
N LEU A 8 24.04 0.20 23.80
CA LEU A 8 23.23 -0.69 22.97
C LEU A 8 22.05 0.11 22.40
N MET A 9 22.02 0.28 21.07
CA MET A 9 20.90 0.90 20.37
C MET A 9 19.92 -0.20 19.97
N ASP A 10 18.67 -0.15 20.45
CA ASP A 10 17.61 -1.07 20.05
C ASP A 10 17.18 -0.81 18.59
N PRO A 11 17.36 -1.75 17.64
CA PRO A 11 17.06 -1.50 16.22
C PRO A 11 15.58 -1.65 15.85
N THR A 12 14.66 -1.72 16.81
CA THR A 12 13.24 -2.07 16.55
C THR A 12 12.21 -0.98 16.79
N ARG A 13 12.61 0.29 16.92
CA ARG A 13 11.64 1.40 16.92
C ARG A 13 11.51 2.02 15.52
N ARG A 14 10.75 1.35 14.65
CA ARG A 14 10.29 1.97 13.40
C ARG A 14 9.39 3.17 13.73
N PRO A 15 9.57 4.34 13.09
CA PRO A 15 8.59 5.42 13.19
C PRO A 15 7.28 4.94 12.56
N ILE A 16 6.20 4.97 13.33
CA ILE A 16 4.84 4.72 12.83
C ILE A 16 4.55 5.82 11.80
N PRO A 17 4.30 5.49 10.52
CA PRO A 17 3.95 6.52 9.55
C PRO A 17 2.68 7.22 10.05
N ALA A 18 2.68 8.55 10.03
CA ALA A 18 1.51 9.34 10.34
C ALA A 18 0.39 8.93 9.38
N ALA A 19 -0.51 8.07 9.87
CA ALA A 19 -1.67 7.62 9.13
C ALA A 19 -2.46 8.86 8.71
N SER A 20 -2.76 8.99 7.41
CA SER A 20 -3.59 10.10 6.91
C SER A 20 -4.88 10.18 7.73
N SER A 21 -5.40 11.40 7.91
CA SER A 21 -6.58 11.67 8.76
C SER A 21 -7.79 10.77 8.44
N PHE A 22 -7.92 10.32 7.18
CA PHE A 22 -8.92 9.36 6.75
C PHE A 22 -8.75 7.98 7.40
N TYR A 23 -7.53 7.45 7.47
CA TYR A 23 -7.23 6.18 8.13
C TYR A 23 -7.38 6.28 9.65
N GLN A 24 -7.04 7.42 10.24
CA GLN A 24 -7.26 7.66 11.67
C GLN A 24 -8.76 7.71 12.02
N SER A 25 -9.58 8.30 11.17
CA SER A 25 -11.05 8.34 11.37
C SER A 25 -11.65 6.94 11.33
N ALA A 26 -11.34 6.16 10.29
CA ALA A 26 -11.81 4.77 10.17
C ALA A 26 -11.34 3.89 11.35
N ALA A 27 -10.09 4.05 11.79
CA ALA A 27 -9.55 3.31 12.93
C ALA A 27 -10.30 3.63 14.25
N LYS A 28 -10.67 4.89 14.49
CA LYS A 28 -11.43 5.29 15.69
C LYS A 28 -12.84 4.67 15.70
N HIS A 29 -13.51 4.64 14.55
CA HIS A 29 -14.83 4.02 14.43
C HIS A 29 -14.76 2.50 14.66
N LEU A 30 -13.76 1.82 14.10
CA LEU A 30 -13.55 0.39 14.30
C LEU A 30 -13.20 0.05 15.76
N GLN A 31 -12.37 0.86 16.40
CA GLN A 31 -12.05 0.68 17.82
C GLN A 31 -13.30 0.75 18.69
N LYS A 32 -14.18 1.74 18.47
CA LYS A 32 -15.43 1.90 19.22
C LYS A 32 -16.37 0.69 19.07
N VAL A 33 -16.43 0.10 17.87
CA VAL A 33 -17.23 -1.12 17.61
C VAL A 33 -16.64 -2.32 18.34
N VAL A 34 -15.30 -2.46 18.34
CA VAL A 34 -14.61 -3.54 19.06
C VAL A 34 -14.80 -3.43 20.57
N THR A 35 -14.71 -2.23 21.17
CA THR A 35 -14.93 -2.06 22.61
C THR A 35 -16.38 -2.35 23.02
N LEU A 36 -17.35 -1.96 22.18
CA LEU A 36 -18.77 -2.25 22.42
C LEU A 36 -19.06 -3.76 22.34
N ALA A 37 -18.45 -4.44 21.37
CA ALA A 37 -18.59 -5.89 21.22
C ALA A 37 -17.96 -6.66 22.39
N GLN A 38 -16.79 -6.23 22.87
CA GLN A 38 -16.16 -6.81 24.06
C GLN A 38 -17.01 -6.63 25.32
N ARG A 39 -17.65 -5.46 25.50
CA ARG A 39 -18.56 -5.19 26.63
C ARG A 39 -19.77 -6.10 26.63
N ASN A 40 -20.22 -6.54 25.45
CA ASN A 40 -21.39 -7.40 25.29
C ASN A 40 -21.03 -8.90 25.22
N GLY A 41 -19.79 -9.29 25.58
CA GLY A 41 -19.36 -10.69 25.59
C GLY A 41 -19.22 -11.33 24.20
N VAL A 42 -19.20 -10.52 23.13
CA VAL A 42 -19.10 -11.00 21.75
C VAL A 42 -17.64 -11.38 21.46
N SER A 43 -17.39 -12.67 21.30
CA SER A 43 -16.06 -13.19 20.92
C SER A 43 -15.60 -12.57 19.59
N ARG A 44 -14.28 -12.33 19.44
CA ARG A 44 -13.69 -11.80 18.20
C ARG A 44 -14.06 -12.61 16.95
N ARG A 45 -14.29 -13.91 17.12
CA ARG A 45 -14.75 -14.80 16.04
C ARG A 45 -16.19 -14.51 15.60
N CYS A 46 -17.03 -14.02 16.52
CA CYS A 46 -18.42 -13.66 16.27
C CYS A 46 -18.55 -12.33 15.52
N LEU A 47 -17.61 -11.40 15.70
CA LEU A 47 -17.52 -10.18 14.88
C LEU A 47 -17.21 -10.48 13.41
N LEU A 48 -16.31 -11.44 13.15
CA LEU A 48 -15.99 -11.90 11.79
C LEU A 48 -17.20 -12.58 11.13
N THR A 49 -18.02 -13.31 11.90
CA THR A 49 -19.27 -13.89 11.37
C THR A 49 -20.36 -12.84 11.13
N LEU A 50 -20.42 -11.76 11.93
CA LEU A 50 -21.33 -10.63 11.68
C LEU A 50 -20.97 -9.86 10.41
N LEU A 51 -19.67 -9.67 10.13
CA LEU A 51 -19.20 -8.98 8.93
C LEU A 51 -19.44 -9.80 7.64
N THR A 52 -19.50 -11.13 7.75
CA THR A 52 -19.79 -12.05 6.64
C THR A 52 -21.29 -12.32 6.44
N SER A 53 -22.15 -11.88 7.37
CA SER A 53 -23.61 -12.10 7.29
C SER A 53 -24.36 -11.14 6.36
N THR A 54 -23.66 -10.34 5.54
CA THR A 54 -24.30 -9.48 4.53
C THR A 54 -24.72 -10.24 3.25
N ALA A 55 -24.70 -11.58 3.25
CA ALA A 55 -25.10 -12.38 2.09
C ALA A 55 -26.62 -12.49 1.89
N ALA A 56 -27.43 -12.04 2.86
CA ALA A 56 -28.87 -11.88 2.71
C ALA A 56 -29.22 -10.39 2.58
N ILE A 57 -28.83 -9.78 1.45
CA ILE A 57 -29.28 -8.43 1.10
C ILE A 57 -30.74 -8.59 0.64
N PRO A 58 -31.75 -8.07 1.39
CA PRO A 58 -33.10 -8.01 0.85
C PRO A 58 -33.04 -7.18 -0.43
N ASP A 59 -33.62 -7.67 -1.53
CA ASP A 59 -33.65 -7.05 -2.86
C ASP A 59 -33.65 -5.53 -2.77
N GLY A 60 -32.44 -4.96 -2.77
CA GLY A 60 -32.24 -3.57 -2.45
C GLY A 60 -32.76 -2.78 -3.62
N THR A 61 -33.82 -1.98 -3.38
CA THR A 61 -34.38 -0.90 -4.20
C THR A 61 -33.62 -0.66 -5.51
N GLU A 62 -34.30 -0.73 -6.65
CA GLU A 62 -33.75 -0.56 -8.02
C GLU A 62 -32.66 0.53 -8.15
N SER A 63 -32.70 1.60 -7.35
CA SER A 63 -31.64 2.61 -7.21
C SER A 63 -30.25 2.06 -6.86
N ARG A 64 -30.15 1.06 -5.96
CA ARG A 64 -28.87 0.40 -5.60
C ARG A 64 -28.38 -0.50 -6.73
N LYS A 65 -29.29 -1.22 -7.41
CA LYS A 65 -28.96 -2.04 -8.58
C LYS A 65 -28.43 -1.17 -9.72
N ALA A 66 -29.06 -0.02 -9.97
CA ALA A 66 -28.63 0.96 -10.95
C ALA A 66 -27.23 1.52 -10.63
N LEU A 67 -26.97 1.92 -9.39
CA LEU A 67 -25.67 2.42 -8.96
C LEU A 67 -24.57 1.35 -9.07
N LEU A 68 -24.87 0.08 -8.77
CA LEU A 68 -23.92 -1.02 -8.99
C LEU A 68 -23.61 -1.20 -10.48
N GLN A 69 -24.61 -1.09 -11.34
CA GLN A 69 -24.43 -1.20 -12.78
C GLN A 69 -23.53 -0.06 -13.33
N GLU A 70 -23.67 1.16 -12.81
CA GLU A 70 -22.78 2.29 -13.15
C GLU A 70 -21.33 2.01 -12.74
N TYR A 71 -21.09 1.51 -11.53
CA TYR A 71 -19.74 1.15 -11.09
C TYR A 71 -19.14 0.00 -11.90
N LEU A 72 -19.93 -1.01 -12.25
CA LEU A 72 -19.49 -2.09 -13.13
C LEU A 72 -19.12 -1.57 -14.53
N LYS A 73 -19.91 -0.66 -15.07
CA LYS A 73 -19.62 0.00 -16.35
C LYS A 73 -18.31 0.76 -16.29
N LYS A 74 -18.15 1.63 -15.28
CA LYS A 74 -16.90 2.39 -15.06
C LYS A 74 -15.68 1.50 -14.85
N SER A 75 -15.86 0.38 -14.14
CA SER A 75 -14.77 -0.59 -13.93
C SER A 75 -14.35 -1.29 -15.22
N LYS A 76 -15.29 -1.57 -16.13
CA LYS A 76 -14.97 -2.16 -17.44
C LYS A 76 -14.27 -1.15 -18.35
N GLU A 77 -14.77 0.07 -18.41
CA GLU A 77 -14.20 1.16 -19.22
C GLU A 77 -12.79 1.53 -18.77
N ASN A 78 -12.53 1.57 -17.46
CA ASN A 78 -11.22 1.93 -16.92
C ASN A 78 -10.27 0.75 -16.73
N LYS A 79 -10.67 -0.48 -17.10
CA LYS A 79 -9.89 -1.69 -16.79
C LYS A 79 -8.47 -1.60 -17.32
N GLU A 80 -8.31 -1.28 -18.60
CA GLU A 80 -6.99 -1.23 -19.25
C GLU A 80 -6.08 -0.16 -18.63
N LYS A 81 -6.63 1.01 -18.32
CA LYS A 81 -5.91 2.09 -17.63
C LYS A 81 -5.46 1.64 -16.24
N ASN A 82 -6.38 1.08 -15.46
CA ASN A 82 -6.10 0.60 -14.11
C ASN A 82 -5.09 -0.54 -14.13
N ASP A 83 -5.18 -1.48 -15.07
CA ASP A 83 -4.25 -2.60 -15.20
C ASP A 83 -2.85 -2.10 -15.57
N LYS A 84 -2.73 -1.11 -16.44
CA LYS A 84 -1.45 -0.45 -16.76
C LYS A 84 -0.86 0.25 -15.55
N GLU A 85 -1.64 1.04 -14.82
CA GLU A 85 -1.19 1.73 -13.60
C GLU A 85 -0.74 0.73 -12.53
N ARG A 86 -1.49 -0.35 -12.33
CA ARG A 86 -1.11 -1.42 -11.41
C ARG A 86 0.21 -2.09 -11.78
N LEU A 87 0.45 -2.27 -13.07
CA LEU A 87 1.67 -2.88 -13.56
C LEU A 87 2.87 -1.92 -13.42
N ASP A 88 2.67 -0.64 -13.72
CA ASP A 88 3.68 0.40 -13.56
C ASP A 88 4.07 0.58 -12.08
N ASP A 89 3.08 0.62 -11.18
CA ASP A 89 3.29 0.65 -9.72
C ASP A 89 4.07 -0.58 -9.23
N TYR A 90 3.75 -1.76 -9.77
CA TYR A 90 4.49 -2.99 -9.47
C TYR A 90 5.95 -2.87 -9.91
N TYR A 91 6.21 -2.39 -11.13
CA TYR A 91 7.58 -2.19 -11.60
C TYR A 91 8.32 -1.14 -10.76
N LYS A 92 7.67 -0.01 -10.48
CA LYS A 92 8.24 1.05 -9.64
C LYS A 92 8.63 0.52 -8.27
N ARG A 93 7.73 -0.18 -7.57
CA ARG A 93 8.02 -0.68 -6.21
C ARG A 93 9.10 -1.76 -6.18
N ASN A 94 9.12 -2.66 -7.16
CA ASN A 94 10.04 -3.78 -7.12
C ASN A 94 11.43 -3.43 -7.68
N TYR A 95 11.52 -2.61 -8.71
CA TYR A 95 12.78 -2.35 -9.41
C TYR A 95 13.49 -1.07 -8.97
N ARG A 96 12.81 -0.17 -8.27
CA ARG A 96 13.43 1.06 -7.75
C ARG A 96 14.64 0.78 -6.87
N ASP A 97 14.55 -0.19 -5.96
CA ASP A 97 15.65 -0.48 -5.04
C ASP A 97 16.82 -1.19 -5.74
N TYR A 98 16.54 -2.07 -6.71
CA TYR A 98 17.59 -2.72 -7.50
C TYR A 98 18.35 -1.72 -8.38
N PHE A 99 17.63 -0.84 -9.06
CA PHE A 99 18.26 0.19 -9.86
C PHE A 99 18.96 1.25 -9.01
N GLY A 100 18.42 1.61 -7.84
CA GLY A 100 19.06 2.51 -6.89
C GLY A 100 20.39 1.97 -6.34
N LEU A 101 20.52 0.65 -6.15
CA LEU A 101 21.80 0.04 -5.78
C LEU A 101 22.86 0.19 -6.87
N ILE A 102 22.45 0.04 -8.13
CA ILE A 102 23.33 0.16 -9.30
C ILE A 102 23.62 1.63 -9.63
N GLU A 103 22.71 2.55 -9.28
CA GLU A 103 22.80 3.99 -9.55
C GLU A 103 24.12 4.60 -9.08
N GLY A 104 24.61 4.25 -7.88
CA GLY A 104 25.85 4.80 -7.34
C GLY A 104 27.06 4.49 -8.22
N GLN A 105 27.23 3.20 -8.59
CA GLN A 105 28.32 2.77 -9.45
C GLN A 105 28.19 3.32 -10.89
N VAL A 106 26.97 3.45 -11.39
CA VAL A 106 26.71 3.93 -12.75
C VAL A 106 26.90 5.45 -12.88
N ARG A 107 26.54 6.24 -11.85
CA ARG A 107 26.75 7.70 -11.86
C ARG A 107 28.21 8.12 -11.67
N GLU A 108 29.04 7.25 -11.11
CA GLU A 108 30.49 7.49 -10.99
C GLU A 108 31.25 7.26 -12.31
N LYS A 109 30.67 6.51 -13.26
CA LYS A 109 31.25 6.31 -14.59
C LYS A 109 31.13 7.59 -15.44
N LYS A 110 32.11 7.83 -16.30
CA LYS A 110 32.07 8.93 -17.28
C LYS A 110 31.00 8.65 -18.34
N GLU A 111 30.29 9.69 -18.80
CA GLU A 111 29.16 9.59 -19.75
C GLU A 111 29.47 8.82 -21.04
N ASP A 112 30.74 8.80 -21.45
CA ASP A 112 31.27 8.11 -22.62
C ASP A 112 31.41 6.58 -22.43
N GLU A 113 31.46 6.11 -21.18
CA GLU A 113 31.59 4.69 -20.81
C GLU A 113 30.23 4.06 -20.43
N LEU A 114 29.16 4.86 -20.34
CA LEU A 114 27.82 4.34 -20.03
C LEU A 114 27.22 3.60 -21.22
N THR A 115 26.80 2.36 -20.94
CA THR A 115 26.04 1.54 -21.90
C THR A 115 24.65 2.13 -22.10
N GLU A 116 24.02 1.92 -23.26
CA GLU A 116 22.65 2.39 -23.53
C GLU A 116 21.64 1.95 -22.45
N SER A 117 21.81 0.74 -21.92
CA SER A 117 20.99 0.20 -20.83
C SER A 117 21.15 0.99 -19.53
N GLU A 118 22.38 1.37 -19.16
CA GLU A 118 22.68 2.17 -17.97
C GLU A 118 22.08 3.58 -18.10
N LYS A 119 22.16 4.19 -19.29
CA LYS A 119 21.49 5.48 -19.58
C LYS A 119 19.97 5.39 -19.39
N ARG A 120 19.35 4.33 -19.92
CA ARG A 120 17.91 4.08 -19.76
C ARG A 120 17.50 3.84 -18.30
N ILE A 121 18.33 3.16 -17.52
CA ILE A 121 18.09 2.92 -16.09
C ILE A 121 18.15 4.25 -15.32
N LEU A 122 19.15 5.10 -15.58
CA LEU A 122 19.23 6.43 -14.96
C LEU A 122 18.02 7.29 -15.31
N GLU A 123 17.63 7.34 -16.58
CA GLU A 123 16.42 8.06 -16.99
C GLU A 123 15.17 7.51 -16.30
N TRP A 124 15.04 6.19 -16.17
CA TRP A 124 13.90 5.58 -15.49
C TRP A 124 13.89 5.93 -14.00
N LEU A 125 15.04 5.90 -13.33
CA LEU A 125 15.18 6.31 -11.93
C LEU A 125 14.82 7.77 -11.74
N ASP A 126 15.29 8.67 -12.60
CA ASP A 126 15.00 10.10 -12.49
C ASP A 126 13.51 10.40 -12.77
N LYS A 127 12.87 9.66 -13.68
CA LYS A 127 11.41 9.72 -13.91
C LYS A 127 10.59 9.14 -12.75
N ASN A 128 11.15 8.21 -11.96
CA ASN A 128 10.45 7.45 -10.92
C ASN A 128 10.93 7.74 -9.49
N LYS A 129 11.68 8.82 -9.26
CA LYS A 129 12.19 9.21 -7.94
C LYS A 129 11.08 9.49 -6.93
#